data_AF-A0A941HI61-F1
#
_entry.id   AF-A0A941HI61-F1
#
_cell.length_a   1.000
_cell.length_b   1.000
_cell.length_c   1.000
_cell.angle_alpha   90.00
_cell.angle_beta   90.00
_cell.angle_gamma   90.00
#
_symmetry.space_group_name_H-M   'P 1'
#
loop_
_entity.id
_entity.type
_entity.pdbx_description
1 polymer ?
#
loop_
_entity_poly.entity_id
_entity_poly.type
_entity_poly.pdbx_seq_one_letter_code
_entity_poly.pdbx_strand_id
1 'polypeptide(L)'
;MSTRKPMSEEEVRQAKRLAKDRKRVERWLLKNQKFINITGIEKEITAPKGLVQKFIKYDKKINDKWIDPLHTVIKEISSFKLK
;
A
#
# COMPACT_ATOMS: atom_id res chain seq x y z
N MET A 1 -24.71 26.87 -0.87
CA MET A 1 -24.05 26.29 -2.06
C MET A 1 -22.59 26.03 -1.72
N SER A 2 -22.15 24.77 -1.68
CA SER A 2 -20.74 24.44 -1.37
C SER A 2 -19.94 24.41 -2.67
N THR A 3 -19.16 25.46 -2.93
CA THR A 3 -18.25 25.55 -4.07
C THR A 3 -17.09 24.58 -3.86
N ARG A 4 -17.02 23.51 -4.67
CA ARG A 4 -15.84 22.65 -4.72
C ARG A 4 -14.68 23.48 -5.27
N LYS A 5 -13.70 23.77 -4.41
CA LYS A 5 -12.43 24.37 -4.82
C LYS A 5 -11.77 23.42 -5.85
N PRO A 6 -11.31 23.91 -7.01
CA PRO A 6 -10.58 23.07 -7.95
C PRO A 6 -9.28 22.59 -7.29
N MET A 7 -8.98 21.30 -7.42
CA MET A 7 -7.71 20.72 -6.96
C MET A 7 -6.54 21.34 -7.73
N SER A 8 -5.44 21.60 -7.02
CA SER A 8 -4.20 22.07 -7.64
C SER A 8 -3.58 20.97 -8.53
N GLU A 9 -2.74 21.37 -9.48
CA GLU A 9 -2.01 20.43 -10.33
C GLU A 9 -1.16 19.43 -9.52
N GLU A 10 -0.59 19.90 -8.41
CA GLU A 10 0.18 19.06 -7.49
C GLU A 10 -0.70 18.01 -6.81
N GLU A 11 -1.89 18.38 -6.33
CA GLU A 11 -2.85 17.45 -5.71
C GLU A 11 -3.27 16.36 -6.71
N VAL A 12 -3.53 16.74 -7.96
CA VAL A 12 -3.87 15.78 -9.03
C VAL A 12 -2.72 14.83 -9.30
N ARG A 13 -1.47 15.33 -9.34
CA ARG A 13 -0.28 14.50 -9.56
C ARG A 13 -0.05 13.52 -8.40
N GLN A 14 -0.23 13.98 -7.16
CA GLN A 14 -0.13 13.14 -5.96
C GLN A 14 -1.19 12.03 -5.96
N ALA A 15 -2.45 12.36 -6.28
CA ALA A 15 -3.53 11.39 -6.37
C ALA A 15 -3.25 10.31 -7.43
N LYS A 16 -2.73 10.71 -8.61
CA LYS A 16 -2.34 9.76 -9.67
C LYS A 16 -1.21 8.83 -9.22
N ARG A 17 -0.20 9.34 -8.52
CA ARG A 17 0.88 8.53 -7.95
C ARG A 17 0.35 7.51 -6.96
N LEU A 18 -0.42 7.97 -5.98
CA LEU A 18 -1.01 7.12 -4.94
C LEU A 18 -1.88 6.01 -5.52
N ALA A 19 -2.70 6.31 -6.54
CA ALA A 19 -3.51 5.30 -7.22
C ALA A 19 -2.67 4.23 -7.93
N LYS A 20 -1.53 4.61 -8.50
CA LYS A 20 -0.59 3.69 -9.14
C LYS A 20 0.10 2.79 -8.10
N ASP A 21 0.56 3.38 -7.01
CA ASP A 21 1.27 2.66 -5.95
C ASP A 21 0.32 1.72 -5.20
N ARG A 22 -0.93 2.14 -4.94
CA ARG A 22 -1.98 1.28 -4.41
C ARG A 22 -2.15 0.01 -5.23
N LYS A 23 -2.33 0.13 -6.54
CA LYS A 23 -2.50 -1.02 -7.44
C LYS A 23 -1.30 -1.98 -7.39
N ARG A 24 -0.09 -1.45 -7.22
CA ARG A 24 1.15 -2.24 -7.10
C ARG A 24 1.20 -2.99 -5.78
N VAL A 25 0.95 -2.29 -4.68
CA VAL A 25 0.92 -2.84 -3.32
C VAL A 25 -0.12 -3.97 -3.23
N GLU A 26 -1.37 -3.68 -3.60
CA GLU A 26 -2.48 -4.64 -3.49
C GLU A 26 -2.21 -5.91 -4.32
N ARG A 27 -1.76 -5.75 -5.57
CA ARG A 27 -1.41 -6.88 -6.44
C ARG A 27 -0.25 -7.70 -5.88
N TRP A 28 0.79 -7.05 -5.37
CA TRP A 28 1.95 -7.74 -4.83
C TRP A 28 1.58 -8.52 -3.57
N LEU A 29 0.79 -7.93 -2.67
CA LEU A 29 0.33 -8.60 -1.45
C LEU A 29 -0.50 -9.85 -1.77
N LEU A 30 -1.46 -9.76 -2.69
CA LEU A 30 -2.27 -10.92 -3.09
C LEU A 30 -1.45 -12.04 -3.73
N LYS A 31 -0.48 -11.68 -4.60
CA LYS A 31 0.39 -12.64 -5.28
C LYS A 31 1.37 -13.33 -4.32
N ASN A 32 1.92 -12.59 -3.37
CA ASN A 32 3.01 -13.07 -2.51
C ASN A 32 2.56 -13.49 -1.11
N GLN A 33 1.27 -13.41 -0.78
CA GLN A 33 0.73 -13.70 0.56
C GLN A 33 1.20 -15.02 1.20
N LYS A 34 1.52 -16.04 0.39
CA LYS A 34 1.96 -17.36 0.86
C LYS A 34 3.44 -17.40 1.26
N PHE A 35 4.23 -16.43 0.83
CA PHE A 35 5.69 -16.43 0.96
C PHE A 35 6.21 -15.36 1.94
N ILE A 36 5.33 -14.49 2.43
CA ILE A 36 5.72 -13.31 3.22
C ILE A 36 5.20 -13.40 4.65
N ASN A 37 6.01 -12.93 5.59
CA ASN A 37 5.56 -12.72 6.96
C ASN A 37 4.78 -11.39 7.05
N ILE A 38 3.46 -11.47 6.87
CA ILE A 38 2.56 -10.30 6.92
C ILE A 38 2.71 -9.53 8.23
N THR A 39 2.82 -10.24 9.37
CA THR A 39 2.97 -9.60 10.68
C THR A 39 4.30 -8.84 10.78
N GLY A 40 5.36 -9.34 10.14
CA GLY A 40 6.65 -8.66 10.05
C GLY A 40 6.54 -7.34 9.30
N ILE A 41 5.89 -7.35 8.13
CA ILE A 41 5.66 -6.13 7.33
C ILE A 41 4.85 -5.10 8.12
N GLU A 42 3.78 -5.53 8.79
CA GLU A 42 2.94 -4.62 9.58
C GLU A 42 3.72 -3.97 10.73
N LYS A 43 4.62 -4.71 11.39
CA LYS A 43 5.50 -4.17 12.43
C LYS A 43 6.50 -3.16 11.87
N GLU A 44 7.11 -3.45 10.74
CA GLU A 44 8.11 -2.57 10.11
C GLU A 44 7.53 -1.18 9.82
N ILE A 45 6.30 -1.12 9.31
CA ILE A 45 5.63 0.16 9.02
C ILE A 45 4.83 0.71 10.22
N THR A 46 4.92 0.08 11.40
CA THR A 46 4.14 0.44 12.60
C THR A 46 2.61 0.48 12.33
N ALA A 47 2.14 -0.41 11.45
CA ALA A 47 0.72 -0.55 11.14
C ALA A 47 -0.02 -1.38 12.20
N PRO A 48 -1.34 -1.15 12.38
CA PRO A 48 -2.17 -2.01 13.21
C PRO A 48 -2.12 -3.46 12.76
N LYS A 49 -2.01 -4.38 13.72
CA LYS A 49 -2.01 -5.81 13.45
C LYS A 49 -3.26 -6.22 12.68
N GLY A 50 -3.06 -7.01 11.64
CA GLY A 50 -4.10 -7.55 10.78
C GLY A 50 -4.64 -6.57 9.74
N LEU A 51 -4.01 -5.41 9.54
CA LEU A 51 -4.35 -4.48 8.46
C LEU A 51 -4.23 -5.14 7.08
N VAL A 52 -3.06 -5.71 6.80
CA VAL A 52 -2.76 -6.38 5.52
C VAL A 52 -3.49 -7.72 5.48
N GLN A 53 -3.59 -8.41 6.61
CA GLN A 53 -4.33 -9.68 6.69
C GLN A 53 -5.82 -9.49 6.35
N LYS A 54 -6.46 -8.42 6.84
CA LYS A 54 -7.87 -8.12 6.55
C LYS A 54 -8.09 -7.80 5.07
N PHE A 55 -7.14 -7.09 4.45
CA PHE A 55 -7.16 -6.87 3.01
C PHE A 55 -7.13 -8.20 2.25
N ILE A 56 -6.16 -9.06 2.54
CA ILE A 56 -5.98 -10.32 1.81
C ILE A 56 -7.17 -11.27 2.00
N LYS A 57 -7.70 -11.41 3.23
CA LYS A 57 -8.73 -12.40 3.55
C LYS A 57 -10.16 -11.94 3.27
N TYR A 58 -10.44 -10.66 3.44
CA TYR A 58 -11.81 -10.12 3.43
C TYR A 58 -11.99 -9.01 2.41
N ASP A 59 -11.00 -8.80 1.52
CA ASP A 59 -10.97 -7.69 0.55
C ASP A 59 -11.19 -6.31 1.18
N LYS A 60 -10.78 -6.17 2.46
CA LYS A 60 -10.95 -4.91 3.18
C LYS A 60 -9.95 -3.87 2.67
N LYS A 61 -10.45 -2.76 2.14
CA LYS A 61 -9.62 -1.67 1.62
C LYS A 61 -8.57 -1.18 2.63
N ILE A 62 -7.31 -1.13 2.20
CA ILE A 62 -6.21 -0.51 2.94
C ILE A 62 -6.35 1.01 2.88
N ASN A 63 -6.22 1.70 4.01
CA ASN A 63 -6.26 3.17 4.04
C ASN A 63 -5.07 3.77 3.27
N ASP A 64 -5.30 4.84 2.53
CA ASP A 64 -4.29 5.55 1.72
C ASP A 64 -3.01 5.88 2.50
N LYS A 65 -3.11 6.21 3.79
CA LYS A 65 -1.94 6.51 4.64
C LYS A 65 -0.93 5.35 4.75
N TRP A 66 -1.34 4.12 4.46
CA TRP A 66 -0.49 2.93 4.52
C TRP A 66 0.08 2.51 3.17
N ILE A 67 -0.40 3.09 2.07
CA ILE A 67 0.02 2.69 0.73
C ILE A 67 1.50 3.02 0.50
N ASP A 68 1.92 4.25 0.80
CA ASP A 68 3.31 4.67 0.61
C ASP A 68 4.28 3.87 1.50
N PRO A 69 4.04 3.68 2.82
CA PRO A 69 4.87 2.80 3.66
C PRO A 69 4.96 1.35 3.16
N LEU A 70 3.81 0.75 2.78
CA LEU A 70 3.79 -0.61 2.24
C LEU A 70 4.57 -0.70 0.93
N HIS A 71 4.44 0.30 0.06
CA HIS A 71 5.14 0.34 -1.21
C HIS A 71 6.66 0.38 -1.03
N THR A 72 7.16 1.13 -0.05
CA THR A 72 8.59 1.18 0.30
C THR A 72 9.11 -0.19 0.72
N VAL A 73 8.49 -0.83 1.70
CA VAL A 73 8.92 -2.15 2.20
C VAL A 73 8.85 -3.21 1.09
N ILE A 74 7.77 -3.20 0.30
CA ILE A 74 7.63 -4.12 -0.84
C ILE A 74 8.74 -3.94 -1.87
N LYS A 75 9.15 -2.70 -2.13
CA LYS A 75 10.23 -2.39 -3.07
C LYS A 75 11.57 -2.92 -2.58
N GLU A 76 11.87 -2.78 -1.28
CA GLU A 76 13.07 -3.32 -0.66
C GLU A 76 13.11 -4.84 -0.77
N ILE A 77 12.03 -5.52 -0.37
CA ILE A 77 11.90 -6.98 -0.49
C ILE A 77 12.06 -7.43 -1.95
N SER A 78 11.40 -6.74 -2.89
CA SER A 78 11.44 -7.10 -4.31
C SER A 78 12.77 -6.81 -4.99
N SER A 79 13.59 -5.92 -4.40
CA SER A 79 14.94 -5.61 -4.91
C SER A 79 15.98 -6.65 -4.50
N PHE A 80 15.66 -7.49 -3.51
CA PHE A 80 16.55 -8.55 -3.05
C PHE A 80 16.73 -9.61 -4.15
N LYS A 81 17.99 -9.89 -4.48
CA LYS A 81 18.38 -10.98 -5.39
C LYS A 81 19.27 -11.93 -4.60
N LEU A 82 18.90 -13.22 -4.59
CA LEU A 82 19.80 -14.28 -4.15
C LEU A 82 20.95 -14.35 -5.16
N LYS A 83 22.17 -14.12 -4.70
CA LYS A 83 23.41 -14.36 -5.46
C LYS A 83 23.75 -15.84 -5.43
#